data_AF-A0A9D6RKX3-F1
#
_entry.id   AF-A0A9D6RKX3-F1
#
_cell.length_a   1.000
_cell.length_b   1.000
_cell.length_c   1.000
_cell.angle_alpha   90.00
_cell.angle_beta   90.00
_cell.angle_gamma   90.00
#
_symmetry.space_group_name_H-M   'P 1'
#
loop_
_entity.id
_entity.type
_entity.pdbx_description
1 polymer ?
#
loop_
_entity_poly.entity_id
_entity_poly.type
_entity_poly.pdbx_seq_one_letter_code
_entity_poly.pdbx_strand_id
1 'polypeptide(L)'
;MLDRVFPFFTSRRRLSAEMLRTVQTVAEQVVMAVEQTFRMSGDKKKHMAVKVAREILAELEIQVPELVLDTAIEASVRVMNLLELAVGAAAPGSKAA
;
A
#
# COMPACT_ATOMS: atom_id res chain seq x y z
N MET A 1 -9.24 -30.16 28.76
CA MET A 1 -9.76 -28.80 28.56
C MET A 1 -8.73 -27.76 29.01
N LEU A 2 -7.52 -27.81 28.43
CA LEU A 2 -6.42 -26.86 28.69
C LEU A 2 -5.53 -26.67 27.43
N ASP A 3 -6.13 -26.66 26.23
CA ASP A 3 -5.39 -26.47 24.96
C ASP A 3 -5.44 -25.01 24.45
N ARG A 4 -5.77 -24.05 25.32
CA ARG A 4 -5.91 -22.63 24.96
C ARG A 4 -4.84 -21.75 25.59
N VAL A 5 -3.57 -22.10 25.40
CA VAL A 5 -2.46 -21.18 25.74
C VAL A 5 -1.59 -21.01 24.50
N PHE A 6 -2.01 -20.06 23.67
CA PHE A 6 -1.23 -19.27 22.72
C PHE A 6 0.03 -19.91 22.10
N PRO A 7 -0.03 -20.35 20.82
CA PRO A 7 1.18 -20.52 20.05
C PRO A 7 1.57 -19.17 19.44
N PHE A 8 2.17 -18.27 20.24
CA PHE A 8 2.99 -17.17 19.71
C PHE A 8 4.35 -17.69 19.21
N PHE A 9 4.33 -18.81 18.47
CA PHE A 9 5.53 -19.33 17.83
C PHE A 9 5.81 -18.54 16.56
N THR A 10 6.76 -17.64 16.74
CA THR A 10 7.64 -16.97 15.79
C THR A 10 8.12 -17.86 14.63
N SER A 11 7.25 -18.24 13.70
CA SER A 11 7.69 -18.56 12.35
C SER A 11 7.71 -17.24 11.57
N ARG A 12 8.89 -16.76 11.17
CA ARG A 12 8.98 -15.75 10.10
C ARG A 12 8.51 -16.45 8.83
N ARG A 13 7.19 -16.62 8.65
CA ARG A 13 6.61 -17.09 7.39
C ARG A 13 7.07 -16.10 6.33
N ARG A 14 7.98 -16.56 5.48
CA ARG A 14 8.42 -15.79 4.33
C ARG A 14 7.22 -15.65 3.40
N LEU A 15 6.90 -14.42 3.04
CA LEU A 15 5.92 -14.16 1.99
C LEU A 15 6.43 -14.83 0.71
N SER A 16 5.56 -15.58 0.04
CA SER A 16 5.89 -16.12 -1.27
C SER A 16 5.99 -14.98 -2.29
N ALA A 17 6.62 -15.23 -3.44
CA ALA A 17 6.66 -14.25 -4.52
C ALA A 17 5.25 -13.83 -5.00
N GLU A 18 4.30 -14.76 -4.96
CA GLU A 18 2.90 -14.49 -5.28
C GLU A 18 2.26 -13.58 -4.23
N MET A 19 2.43 -13.89 -2.94
CA MET A 19 1.92 -13.04 -1.86
C MET A 19 2.52 -11.63 -1.93
N LEU A 20 3.83 -11.50 -2.21
CA LEU A 20 4.47 -10.20 -2.38
C LEU A 20 3.87 -9.39 -3.54
N ARG A 21 3.58 -10.04 -4.67
CA ARG A 21 2.88 -9.40 -5.78
C ARG A 21 1.48 -8.95 -5.38
N THR A 22 0.73 -9.79 -4.66
CA THR A 22 -0.59 -9.41 -4.15
C THR A 22 -0.51 -8.20 -3.22
N VAL A 23 0.46 -8.17 -2.30
CA VAL A 23 0.69 -7.02 -1.42
C VAL A 23 0.97 -5.75 -2.21
N GLN A 24 1.83 -5.83 -3.23
CA GLN A 24 2.13 -4.70 -4.10
C GLN A 24 0.88 -4.20 -4.83
N THR A 25 0.12 -5.11 -5.47
CA THR A 25 -1.12 -4.75 -6.19
C THR A 25 -2.14 -4.10 -5.28
N VAL A 26 -2.37 -4.66 -4.08
CA VAL A 26 -3.30 -4.08 -3.11
C VAL A 26 -2.83 -2.69 -2.67
N ALA A 27 -1.54 -2.53 -2.37
CA ALA A 27 -0.98 -1.23 -1.97
C ALA A 27 -1.17 -0.17 -3.06
N GLU A 28 -0.86 -0.49 -4.32
CA GLU A 28 -1.06 0.40 -5.47
C GLU A 28 -2.54 0.81 -5.63
N GLN A 29 -3.45 -0.17 -5.65
CA GLN A 29 -4.89 0.08 -5.83
C GLN A 29 -5.48 0.92 -4.71
N VAL A 30 -5.13 0.61 -3.46
CA VAL A 30 -5.63 1.35 -2.29
C VAL A 30 -5.09 2.77 -2.28
N VAL A 31 -3.80 2.98 -2.57
CA VAL A 31 -3.23 4.33 -2.66
C VAL A 31 -3.95 5.14 -3.73
N MET A 32 -4.12 4.59 -4.94
CA MET A 32 -4.86 5.28 -6.00
C MET A 32 -6.29 5.65 -5.57
N ALA A 33 -7.02 4.70 -4.98
CA ALA A 33 -8.40 4.94 -4.54
C ALA A 33 -8.47 6.03 -3.46
N VAL A 34 -7.56 6.00 -2.48
CA VAL A 34 -7.53 6.99 -1.40
C VAL A 34 -7.15 8.38 -1.93
N GLU A 35 -6.17 8.45 -2.81
CA GLU A 35 -5.67 9.70 -3.39
C GLU A 35 -6.74 10.41 -4.24
N GLN A 36 -7.50 9.63 -5.02
CA GLN A 36 -8.57 10.14 -5.89
C GLN A 36 -9.85 10.51 -5.13
N THR A 37 -10.15 9.81 -4.04
CA THR A 37 -11.44 9.95 -3.34
C THR A 37 -11.40 11.03 -2.26
N PHE A 38 -10.31 11.12 -1.51
CA PHE A 38 -10.29 11.92 -0.29
C PHE A 38 -9.51 13.23 -0.43
N ARG A 39 -10.11 14.33 0.01
CA ARG A 39 -9.44 15.63 0.15
C ARG A 39 -8.99 15.85 1.58
N MET A 40 -7.88 15.22 1.95
CA MET A 40 -7.27 15.35 3.27
C MET A 40 -5.75 15.38 3.20
N SER A 41 -5.08 15.65 4.33
CA SER A 41 -3.62 15.68 4.41
C SER A 41 -2.99 14.32 4.09
N GLY A 42 -1.76 14.35 3.55
CA GLY A 42 -1.02 13.15 3.16
C GLY A 42 -0.88 12.13 4.29
N ASP A 43 -0.58 12.58 5.52
CA ASP A 43 -0.45 11.68 6.68
C ASP A 43 -1.76 10.92 7.00
N LYS A 44 -2.91 11.60 6.84
CA LYS A 44 -4.22 10.98 7.05
C LYS A 44 -4.56 10.00 5.92
N LYS A 45 -4.22 10.34 4.67
CA LYS A 45 -4.34 9.43 3.53
C LYS A 45 -3.50 8.17 3.72
N LYS A 46 -2.24 8.32 4.13
CA LYS A 46 -1.35 7.19 4.40
C LYS A 46 -1.90 6.27 5.48
N HIS A 47 -2.33 6.81 6.62
CA HIS A 47 -2.96 6.00 7.68
C HIS A 47 -4.18 5.24 7.18
N MET A 48 -5.02 5.90 6.37
CA MET A 48 -6.19 5.26 5.78
C MET A 48 -5.81 4.15 4.80
N ALA A 49 -4.84 4.40 3.93
CA ALA A 49 -4.36 3.42 2.96
C ALA A 49 -3.77 2.18 3.66
N VAL A 50 -2.96 2.37 4.71
CA VAL A 50 -2.43 1.26 5.52
C VAL A 50 -3.55 0.46 6.17
N LYS A 51 -4.55 1.14 6.75
CA LYS A 51 -5.69 0.47 7.38
C LYS A 51 -6.49 -0.38 6.38
N VAL A 52 -6.88 0.21 5.25
CA VAL A 52 -7.68 -0.47 4.22
C VAL A 52 -6.89 -1.62 3.59
N ALA A 53 -5.62 -1.41 3.24
CA ALA A 53 -4.79 -2.46 2.67
C ALA A 53 -4.61 -3.63 3.66
N ARG A 54 -4.48 -3.36 4.95
CA ARG A 54 -4.41 -4.40 6.00
C ARG A 54 -5.70 -5.20 6.08
N GLU A 55 -6.85 -4.55 6.01
CA GLU A 55 -8.16 -5.22 6.02
C GLU A 55 -8.31 -6.16 4.81
N ILE A 56 -8.00 -5.69 3.61
CA ILE A 56 -8.05 -6.51 2.38
C ILE A 56 -7.08 -7.69 2.45
N LEU A 57 -5.83 -7.46 2.90
CA LEU A 57 -4.83 -8.53 2.99
C LEU A 57 -5.20 -9.57 4.06
N ALA A 58 -5.87 -9.15 5.13
CA ALA A 58 -6.41 -10.06 6.14
C ALA A 58 -7.54 -10.93 5.58
N GLU A 59 -8.43 -10.38 4.74
CA GLU A 59 -9.47 -11.14 4.03
C GLU A 59 -8.90 -12.18 3.08
N LEU A 60 -7.70 -11.92 2.52
CA LEU A 60 -6.94 -12.85 1.68
C LEU A 60 -6.06 -13.83 2.48
N GLU A 61 -6.16 -13.84 3.80
CA GLU A 61 -5.31 -14.64 4.72
C GLU A 61 -3.79 -14.36 4.58
N ILE A 62 -3.42 -13.19 4.06
CA ILE A 62 -2.03 -12.77 3.89
C ILE A 62 -1.59 -11.94 5.11
N GLN A 63 -0.82 -12.56 5.99
CA GLN A 63 -0.16 -11.84 7.08
C GLN A 63 1.12 -11.16 6.60
N VAL A 64 1.12 -9.83 6.62
CA VAL A 64 2.25 -9.00 6.16
C VAL A 64 2.90 -8.29 7.34
N PRO A 65 4.24 -8.32 7.48
CA PRO A 65 4.93 -7.49 8.46
C PRO A 65 4.61 -6.02 8.23
N GLU A 66 4.33 -5.28 9.30
CA GLU A 66 3.93 -3.86 9.22
C GLU A 66 4.89 -3.01 8.39
N LEU A 67 6.19 -3.17 8.62
CA LEU A 67 7.22 -2.46 7.85
C LEU A 67 7.13 -2.74 6.34
N VAL A 68 6.78 -3.96 5.93
CA VAL A 68 6.66 -4.33 4.51
C VAL A 68 5.44 -3.65 3.90
N LEU A 69 4.31 -3.64 4.61
CA LEU A 69 3.10 -2.97 4.16
C LEU A 69 3.31 -1.45 4.04
N ASP A 70 3.90 -0.83 5.07
CA ASP A 70 4.21 0.60 5.07
C ASP A 70 5.16 0.97 3.93
N THR A 71 6.17 0.13 3.68
CA THR A 71 7.11 0.34 2.57
C THR A 71 6.42 0.21 1.22
N ALA A 72 5.51 -0.77 1.06
CA ALA A 72 4.75 -0.93 -0.18
C ALA A 72 3.85 0.29 -0.44
N ILE A 73 3.12 0.76 0.57
CA ILE A 73 2.26 1.96 0.46
C ILE A 73 3.09 3.20 0.11
N GLU A 74 4.21 3.41 0.80
CA GLU A 74 5.12 4.53 0.53
C GLU A 74 5.71 4.47 -0.88
N ALA A 75 6.10 3.27 -1.35
CA ALA A 75 6.59 3.06 -2.70
C ALA A 75 5.51 3.39 -3.74
N SER A 76 4.27 2.93 -3.53
CA SER A 76 3.15 3.23 -4.42
C SER A 76 2.88 4.73 -4.54
N VAL A 77 2.91 5.47 -3.43
CA VAL A 77 2.78 6.93 -3.43
C VAL A 77 3.90 7.59 -4.24
N ARG A 78 5.15 7.15 -4.05
CA ARG A 78 6.30 7.70 -4.78
C ARG A 78 6.20 7.44 -6.28
N VAL A 79 5.84 6.22 -6.67
CA VAL A 79 5.65 5.86 -8.08
C VAL A 79 4.55 6.69 -8.70
N MET A 80 3.40 6.83 -8.02
CA MET A 80 2.29 7.67 -8.48
C MET A 80 2.75 9.12 -8.71
N ASN A 81 3.44 9.73 -7.75
CA ASN A 81 3.95 11.10 -7.87
C ASN A 81 4.96 11.25 -9.02
N LEU A 82 5.85 10.27 -9.21
CA LEU A 82 6.80 10.27 -10.33
C LEU A 82 6.09 10.18 -11.69
N LEU A 83 5.03 9.37 -11.78
CA LEU A 83 4.22 9.26 -12.99
C LEU A 83 3.48 10.56 -13.28
N GLU A 84 2.90 11.22 -12.26
CA GLU A 84 2.26 12.53 -12.42
C GLU A 84 3.25 13.59 -12.93
N LEU A 85 4.47 13.62 -12.38
CA LEU A 85 5.53 14.52 -12.86
C LEU A 85 5.95 14.22 -14.30
N ALA A 86 6.08 12.94 -14.67
CA ALA A 86 6.42 12.54 -16.03
C ALA A 86 5.33 12.92 -17.04
N VAL A 87 4.06 12.75 -16.67
CA VAL A 87 2.91 13.16 -17.49
C VAL A 87 2.84 14.69 -17.61
N GLY A 88 3.07 15.42 -16.51
CA GLY A 88 3.12 16.88 -16.51
C GLY A 88 4.27 17.45 -17.34
N ALA A 89 5.44 16.79 -17.36
CA ALA A 89 6.59 17.17 -18.16
C ALA A 89 6.40 16.90 -19.67
N ALA A 90 5.53 15.95 -20.03
CA ALA A 90 5.25 15.58 -21.42
C ALA A 90 4.17 16.45 -22.10
N ALA A 91 3.54 17.41 -21.40
CA ALA A 91 2.55 18.31 -21.99
C ALA A 91 3.23 19.52 -22.67
N PRO A 92 3.28 19.61 -24.02
CA PRO A 92 3.76 20.80 -24.69
C PRO A 92 2.61 21.80 -24.82
N GLY A 93 2.68 22.96 -24.18
CA GLY A 93 1.68 24.01 -24.44
C GLY A 93 1.50 25.17 -23.46
N SER A 94 2.35 25.40 -22.46
CA SER A 94 2.23 26.60 -21.63
C SER A 94 3.53 27.37 -21.49
N LYS A 95 4.08 27.82 -22.63
CA LYS A 95 4.85 29.08 -22.75
C LYS A 95 4.85 29.52 -24.21
N ALA A 96 4.09 30.55 -24.56
CA ALA A 96 4.53 31.71 -25.35
C ALA A 96 3.34 32.64 -25.69
N ALA A 97 3.56 33.92 -25.37
CA ALA A 97 2.84 35.14 -25.82
C ALA A 97 1.43 35.38 -25.27
#